data_AF-A0A8A4TID5-F1
#
_entry.id   AF-A0A8A4TID5-F1
#
_cell.length_a   1.000
_cell.length_b   1.000
_cell.length_c   1.000
_cell.angle_alpha   90.00
_cell.angle_beta   90.00
_cell.angle_gamma   90.00
#
_symmetry.space_group_name_H-M   'P 1'
#
loop_
_entity.id
_entity.type
_entity.pdbx_description
1 polymer ?
#
loop_
_entity_poly.entity_id
_entity_poly.type
_entity_poly.pdbx_seq_one_letter_code
_entity_poly.pdbx_strand_id
1 'polypeptide(L)'
;MPQVSYAAPPPERKKSFQGHYGGSWPLIIEADGVYRICLDSKIWLDLVDTETGTPLSSNLFEMQTGCEEIFKVVTYTLEKGKKYSLQLAFAKNPHATVLITPHRSP
;
A
#
# COMPACT_ATOMS: atom_id res chain seq x y z
N MET A 1 7.33 -19.52 11.11
CA MET A 1 6.86 -18.75 9.93
C MET A 1 7.52 -17.38 10.00
N PRO A 2 8.02 -16.82 8.88
CA PRO A 2 8.62 -15.49 8.90
C PRO A 2 7.59 -14.46 9.38
N GLN A 3 7.99 -13.63 10.32
CA GLN A 3 7.17 -12.53 10.84
C GLN A 3 7.45 -11.28 10.01
N VAL A 4 6.39 -10.61 9.55
CA VAL A 4 6.53 -9.33 8.83
C VAL A 4 6.84 -8.23 9.82
N SER A 5 7.84 -7.39 9.51
CA SER A 5 8.14 -6.17 10.24
C SER A 5 7.55 -4.98 9.50
N TYR A 6 6.78 -4.16 10.21
CA TYR A 6 6.17 -2.93 9.71
C TYR A 6 6.85 -1.72 10.36
N ALA A 7 7.13 -0.69 9.56
CA ALA A 7 7.63 0.61 10.00
C ALA A 7 6.59 1.38 10.84
N ALA A 8 5.30 1.20 10.53
CA ALA A 8 4.20 1.63 11.38
C ALA A 8 3.20 0.48 11.54
N PRO A 9 2.62 0.26 12.72
CA PRO A 9 1.63 -0.79 12.90
C PRO A 9 0.43 -0.52 11.97
N PRO A 10 -0.07 -1.53 11.23
CA PRO A 10 -1.32 -1.38 10.51
C PRO A 10 -2.46 -1.14 11.52
N PRO A 11 -3.55 -0.49 11.11
CA PRO A 11 -4.58 -0.07 12.05
C PRO A 11 -5.16 -1.26 12.83
N GLU A 12 -5.46 -1.03 14.10
CA GLU A 12 -6.06 -2.00 15.02
C GLU A 12 -7.53 -2.34 14.70
N ARG A 13 -7.95 -2.19 13.44
CA ARG A 13 -9.31 -2.47 13.01
C ARG A 13 -9.47 -3.95 12.66
N LYS A 14 -9.72 -4.73 13.71
CA LYS A 14 -10.33 -6.07 13.74
C LYS A 14 -9.43 -7.27 13.36
N LYS A 15 -9.37 -8.19 14.34
CA LYS A 15 -9.03 -9.62 14.28
C LYS A 15 -7.57 -9.93 13.95
N SER A 16 -6.92 -10.56 14.93
CA SER A 16 -5.75 -11.43 14.83
C SER A 16 -5.15 -11.59 13.43
N PHE A 17 -3.86 -11.28 13.28
CA PHE A 17 -3.08 -11.60 12.08
C PHE A 17 -3.04 -13.11 11.76
N GLN A 18 -3.53 -13.98 12.64
CA GLN A 18 -3.62 -15.42 12.36
C GLN A 18 -4.39 -15.69 11.08
N GLY A 19 -3.82 -16.55 10.24
CA GLY A 19 -4.40 -16.94 8.96
C GLY A 19 -4.36 -15.86 7.87
N HIS A 20 -3.68 -14.73 8.11
CA HIS A 20 -3.50 -13.68 7.11
C HIS A 20 -2.04 -13.55 6.68
N TYR A 21 -1.85 -13.06 5.47
CA TYR A 21 -0.56 -12.75 4.88
C TYR A 21 -0.34 -11.23 4.89
N GLY A 22 0.92 -10.84 4.73
CA GLY A 22 1.32 -9.45 4.61
C GLY A 22 2.74 -9.35 4.10
N GLY A 23 3.21 -8.12 3.93
CA GLY A 23 4.57 -7.83 3.50
C GLY A 23 4.89 -6.35 3.61
N SER A 24 6.18 -6.05 3.52
CA SER A 24 6.73 -4.71 3.65
C SER A 24 7.89 -4.58 2.68
N TRP A 25 7.84 -3.58 1.80
CA TRP A 25 8.84 -3.37 0.77
C TRP A 25 9.30 -1.91 0.75
N PRO A 26 10.61 -1.64 0.62
CA PRO A 26 11.09 -0.29 0.39
C PRO A 26 10.60 0.19 -0.98
N LEU A 27 10.12 1.43 -1.04
CA LEU A 27 9.66 2.09 -2.24
C LEU A 27 10.49 3.37 -2.46
N ILE A 28 11.15 3.42 -3.60
CA ILE A 28 11.94 4.57 -4.05
C ILE A 28 11.21 5.21 -5.24
N ILE A 29 11.07 6.53 -5.18
CA ILE A 29 10.36 7.32 -6.17
C ILE A 29 11.36 8.19 -6.92
N GLU A 30 11.37 8.05 -8.25
CA GLU A 30 12.35 8.71 -9.13
C GLU A 30 12.01 10.16 -9.47
N ALA A 31 10.74 10.56 -9.30
CA ALA A 31 10.24 11.89 -9.61
C ALA A 31 9.08 12.29 -8.69
N ASP A 32 9.01 13.58 -8.35
CA ASP A 32 7.88 14.13 -7.61
C ASP A 32 6.57 13.92 -8.38
N GLY A 33 5.50 13.59 -7.67
CA GLY A 33 4.18 13.51 -8.30
C GLY A 33 3.14 12.76 -7.50
N VAL A 34 1.94 12.69 -8.06
CA VAL A 34 0.89 11.82 -7.55
C VAL A 34 1.09 10.43 -8.16
N TYR A 35 1.05 9.40 -7.33
CA TYR A 35 1.16 8.01 -7.75
C TYR A 35 -0.13 7.27 -7.44
N ARG A 36 -0.59 6.45 -8.38
CA ARG A 36 -1.66 5.46 -8.17
C ARG A 36 -1.03 4.13 -7.78
N ILE A 37 -1.60 3.51 -6.74
CA ILE A 37 -1.27 2.15 -6.33
C ILE A 37 -2.55 1.32 -6.42
N CYS A 38 -2.53 0.34 -7.31
CA CYS A 38 -3.64 -0.55 -7.57
C CYS A 38 -3.36 -1.93 -6.97
N LEU A 39 -4.37 -2.53 -6.35
CA LEU A 39 -4.35 -3.88 -5.81
C LEU A 39 -5.45 -4.72 -6.44
N ASP A 40 -5.16 -5.99 -6.71
CA ASP A 40 -6.10 -6.97 -7.25
C ASP A 40 -7.09 -7.54 -6.22
N SER A 41 -6.91 -7.22 -4.95
CA SER A 41 -7.66 -7.87 -3.88
C SER A 41 -7.86 -6.97 -2.65
N LYS A 42 -8.71 -7.46 -1.73
CA LYS A 42 -9.04 -6.77 -0.47
C LYS A 42 -7.89 -6.88 0.53
N ILE A 43 -6.86 -6.08 0.33
CA ILE A 43 -5.66 -6.00 1.16
C ILE A 43 -5.56 -4.62 1.80
N TRP A 44 -5.17 -4.53 3.07
CA TRP A 44 -4.87 -3.24 3.68
C TRP A 44 -3.53 -2.71 3.17
N LEU A 45 -3.49 -1.44 2.79
CA LEU A 45 -2.29 -0.79 2.27
C LEU A 45 -2.03 0.45 3.10
N ASP A 46 -0.82 0.53 3.63
CA ASP A 46 -0.25 1.77 4.17
C ASP A 46 1.02 2.09 3.38
N LEU A 47 1.24 3.37 3.14
CA LEU A 47 2.52 3.89 2.68
C LEU A 47 3.10 4.68 3.83
N VAL A 48 4.32 4.35 4.25
CA VAL A 48 4.94 4.93 5.46
C VAL A 48 6.18 5.69 5.06
N ASP A 49 6.30 6.94 5.50
CA ASP A 49 7.55 7.68 5.43
C ASP A 49 8.51 7.06 6.45
N THR A 50 9.61 6.47 5.97
CA THR A 50 10.52 5.70 6.82
C THR A 50 11.46 6.57 7.66
N GLU A 51 11.57 7.86 7.35
CA GLU A 51 12.36 8.81 8.13
C GLU A 51 11.57 9.26 9.36
N THR A 52 10.27 9.46 9.20
CA THR A 52 9.38 9.89 10.30
C THR A 52 8.62 8.75 10.97
N GLY A 53 8.60 7.55 10.37
CA GLY A 53 7.79 6.42 10.82
C GLY A 53 6.29 6.64 10.68
N THR A 54 5.86 7.63 9.88
CA THR A 54 4.47 8.08 9.84
C THR A 54 3.75 7.56 8.59
N PRO A 55 2.56 6.93 8.72
CA PRO A 55 1.72 6.59 7.59
C PRO A 55 1.26 7.85 6.84
N LEU A 56 1.37 7.84 5.52
CA LEU A 56 0.87 8.92 4.67
C LEU A 56 -0.66 8.86 4.58
N SER A 57 -1.28 10.04 4.55
CA SER A 57 -2.67 10.19 4.13
C SER A 57 -2.77 10.02 2.61
N SER A 58 -3.65 9.14 2.16
CA SER A 58 -3.98 9.00 0.74
C SER A 58 -4.77 10.22 0.24
N ASN A 59 -4.49 10.70 -0.97
CA ASN A 59 -5.32 11.74 -1.59
C ASN A 59 -6.68 11.18 -2.03
N LEU A 60 -6.73 9.90 -2.41
CA LEU A 60 -7.91 9.22 -2.91
C LEU A 60 -7.88 7.74 -2.54
N PHE A 61 -9.05 7.20 -2.25
CA PHE A 61 -9.31 5.78 -2.01
C PHE A 61 -10.56 5.37 -2.76
N GLU A 62 -10.44 4.38 -3.65
CA GLU A 62 -11.55 3.83 -4.40
C GLU A 62 -11.53 2.30 -4.35
N MET A 63 -12.70 1.70 -4.13
CA MET A 63 -12.90 0.28 -4.37
C MET A 63 -13.58 0.10 -5.72
N GLN A 64 -12.97 -0.73 -6.57
CA GLN A 64 -13.44 -0.99 -7.93
C GLN A 64 -14.27 -2.28 -7.93
N THR A 65 -15.44 -2.25 -7.29
CA THR A 65 -16.26 -3.46 -7.05
C THR A 65 -16.86 -4.09 -8.32
N GLY A 66 -16.75 -3.43 -9.47
CA GLY A 66 -17.19 -3.94 -10.78
C GLY A 66 -16.06 -4.30 -11.73
N CYS A 67 -14.80 -4.19 -11.31
CA CYS A 67 -13.63 -4.60 -12.10
C CYS A 67 -13.12 -5.94 -11.56
N GLU A 68 -12.90 -6.91 -12.44
CA GLU A 68 -12.43 -8.24 -12.02
C GLU A 68 -10.93 -8.28 -11.73
N GLU A 69 -10.16 -7.33 -12.27
CA GLU A 69 -8.70 -7.29 -12.16
C GLU A 69 -8.20 -6.33 -11.08
N ILE A 70 -8.78 -5.13 -10.98
CA ILE A 70 -8.41 -4.14 -9.98
C ILE A 70 -9.51 -4.09 -8.94
N PHE A 71 -9.16 -4.35 -7.68
CA PHE A 71 -10.10 -4.27 -6.55
C PHE A 71 -10.02 -2.93 -5.82
N LYS A 72 -8.82 -2.36 -5.70
CA LYS A 72 -8.58 -1.13 -4.95
C LYS A 72 -7.61 -0.22 -5.70
N VAL A 73 -7.89 1.07 -5.69
CA VAL A 73 -6.98 2.12 -6.12
C VAL A 73 -6.79 3.11 -4.97
N VAL A 74 -5.55 3.41 -4.65
CA VAL A 74 -5.17 4.45 -3.67
C VAL A 74 -4.18 5.39 -4.32
N THR A 75 -4.28 6.68 -4.05
CA THR A 75 -3.28 7.65 -4.53
C THR A 75 -2.54 8.36 -3.42
N TYR A 76 -1.27 8.65 -3.67
CA TYR A 76 -0.40 9.40 -2.76
C TYR A 76 0.39 10.46 -3.53
N THR A 77 0.59 11.62 -2.92
CA THR A 77 1.62 12.58 -3.35
C THR A 77 2.96 12.10 -2.78
N LEU A 78 3.91 11.79 -3.66
CA LEU A 78 5.22 11.29 -3.30
C LEU A 78 6.30 12.24 -3.81
N GLU A 79 7.37 12.37 -3.04
CA GLU A 79 8.50 13.23 -3.32
C GLU A 79 9.72 12.36 -3.66
N LYS A 80 10.47 12.80 -4.67
CA LYS A 80 11.77 12.24 -5.02
C LYS A 80 12.72 12.38 -3.84
N GLY A 81 13.51 11.33 -3.63
CA GLY A 81 14.54 11.32 -2.58
C GLY A 81 14.02 10.95 -1.19
N LYS A 82 12.71 10.99 -0.95
CA LYS A 82 12.12 10.40 0.26
C LYS A 82 12.10 8.88 0.18
N LYS A 83 12.24 8.24 1.33
CA LYS A 83 12.21 6.79 1.47
C LYS A 83 10.87 6.35 2.04
N TYR A 84 10.15 5.56 1.27
CA TYR A 84 8.86 5.04 1.68
C TYR A 84 8.92 3.54 1.94
N SER A 85 8.02 3.05 2.78
CA SER A 85 7.71 1.62 2.92
C SER A 85 6.29 1.37 2.46
N LEU A 86 6.12 0.50 1.47
CA LEU A 86 4.83 -0.05 1.10
C LEU A 86 4.53 -1.23 2.01
N GLN A 87 3.49 -1.10 2.82
CA GLN A 87 3.07 -2.11 3.78
C GLN A 87 1.72 -2.70 3.38
N LEU A 88 1.67 -4.02 3.23
CA LEU A 88 0.45 -4.77 2.98
C LEU A 88 0.10 -5.62 4.18
N ALA A 89 -1.14 -5.54 4.63
CA ALA A 89 -1.63 -6.31 5.77
C ALA A 89 -3.00 -6.94 5.49
N PHE A 90 -3.34 -7.96 6.27
CA PHE A 90 -4.65 -8.63 6.26
C PHE A 90 -5.02 -9.26 4.91
N ALA A 91 -4.04 -9.68 4.12
CA ALA A 91 -4.29 -10.41 2.88
C ALA A 91 -4.79 -11.83 3.18
N LYS A 92 -5.81 -12.29 2.43
CA LYS A 92 -6.33 -13.66 2.55
C LYS A 92 -5.51 -14.68 1.76
N ASN A 93 -4.87 -14.23 0.69
CA ASN A 93 -4.05 -15.06 -0.19
C ASN A 93 -2.58 -14.68 -0.02
N PRO A 94 -1.64 -15.64 -0.19
CA PRO A 94 -0.20 -15.37 -0.13
C PRO A 94 0.34 -14.66 -1.38
N HIS A 95 -0.50 -14.49 -2.41
CA HIS A 95 -0.17 -13.81 -3.66
C HIS A 95 -1.10 -12.61 -3.86
N ALA A 96 -0.52 -11.50 -4.30
CA ALA A 96 -1.22 -10.28 -4.66
C ALA A 96 -0.44 -9.56 -5.75
N THR A 97 -1.17 -8.95 -6.67
CA THR A 97 -0.63 -8.09 -7.71
C THR A 97 -0.73 -6.64 -7.27
N VAL A 98 0.40 -5.93 -7.34
CA VAL A 98 0.49 -4.50 -7.05
C VAL A 98 0.99 -3.78 -8.29
N LEU A 99 0.24 -2.80 -8.77
CA LEU A 99 0.69 -1.88 -9.81
C LEU A 99 0.91 -0.50 -9.19
N ILE A 100 2.10 0.06 -9.40
CA ILE A 100 2.46 1.43 -8.97
C ILE A 100 2.77 2.23 -10.23
N THR A 101 2.07 3.33 -10.43
CA THR A 101 2.24 4.15 -11.63
C THR A 101 2.04 5.63 -11.34
N PRO A 102 2.79 6.55 -11.98
CA PRO A 102 2.49 7.98 -11.93
C PRO A 102 1.05 8.24 -12.37
N HIS A 103 0.32 9.03 -11.60
CA HIS A 103 -0.96 9.59 -11.99
C HIS A 103 -0.71 10.72 -12.98
N ARG A 104 -0.72 10.37 -14.27
CA ARG A 104 -0.74 11.38 -15.33
C ARG A 104 -2.19 11.81 -15.54
N SER A 105 -2.46 13.09 -15.33
CA SER A 105 -3.63 13.70 -15.95
C SER A 105 -3.46 13.59 -17.47
N PRO A 106 -4.52 13.23 -18.21
CA PRO A 106 -4.46 13.15 -19.67
C PRO A 106 -4.06 14.48 -20.31
#